data_AF-A0A926RRB7-F1
#
_entry.id   AF-A0A926RRB7-F1
#
_cell.length_a   1.000
_cell.length_b   1.000
_cell.length_c   1.000
_cell.angle_alpha   90.00
_cell.angle_beta   90.00
_cell.angle_gamma   90.00
#
_symmetry.space_group_name_H-M   'P 1'
#
loop_
_entity.id
_entity.type
_entity.pdbx_description
1 polymer ?
#
loop_
_entity_poly.entity_id
_entity_poly.type
_entity_poly.pdbx_seq_one_letter_code
_entity_poly.pdbx_strand_id
1 'polypeptide(L)'
;MNFKIFFTWWNRQTFGTFLKTLFFGKFVGKDEFGNKYYKNKHNERWVIYSNNVEATKITSDWFMWMHHTIDNIPNNNEKKYNWQKKHLENKTGFKDAYKPIKIKKK
;
A
#
# COMPACT_ATOMS: atom_id res chain seq x y z
N MET A 1 -10.13 -7.87 19.12
CA MET A 1 -10.69 -6.84 18.21
C MET A 1 -10.28 -5.47 18.76
N ASN A 2 -9.66 -4.59 17.95
CA ASN A 2 -9.06 -3.36 18.47
C ASN A 2 -10.12 -2.25 18.57
N PHE A 3 -10.50 -1.82 19.79
CA PHE A 3 -11.55 -0.81 20.02
C PHE A 3 -11.31 0.52 19.31
N LYS A 4 -10.05 0.82 18.96
CA LYS A 4 -9.66 2.00 18.18
C LYS A 4 -10.33 2.09 16.80
N ILE A 5 -10.80 0.98 16.21
CA ILE A 5 -11.47 0.96 14.89
C ILE A 5 -12.76 1.79 14.89
N PHE A 6 -13.45 1.88 16.03
CA PHE A 6 -14.71 2.62 16.14
C PHE A 6 -14.51 4.13 16.24
N PHE A 7 -13.34 4.58 16.72
CA PHE A 7 -13.12 5.99 17.09
C PHE A 7 -11.93 6.65 16.37
N THR A 8 -11.11 5.89 15.64
CA THR A 8 -9.92 6.42 14.95
C THR A 8 -9.83 5.91 13.51
N TRP A 9 -10.41 6.66 12.57
CA TRP A 9 -10.35 6.35 11.14
C TRP A 9 -8.92 6.38 10.55
N TRP A 10 -7.97 7.06 11.22
CA TRP A 10 -6.58 7.18 10.79
C TRP A 10 -5.66 6.02 11.22
N ASN A 11 -6.06 5.18 12.18
CA ASN A 11 -5.15 4.18 12.76
C ASN A 11 -5.01 2.90 11.94
N ARG A 12 -5.97 2.59 11.03
CA ARG A 12 -6.04 1.34 10.25
C ARG A 12 -7.24 1.37 9.30
N GLN A 13 -8.03 0.30 9.23
CA GLN A 13 -9.31 0.29 8.53
C GLN A 13 -10.44 0.86 9.39
N THR A 14 -11.43 1.47 8.74
CA THR A 14 -12.68 1.86 9.39
C THR A 14 -13.56 0.63 9.67
N PHE A 15 -14.56 0.80 10.53
CA PHE A 15 -15.54 -0.26 10.82
C PHE A 15 -16.30 -0.71 9.56
N GLY A 16 -16.67 0.21 8.67
CA GLY A 16 -17.30 -0.11 7.40
C GLY A 16 -16.40 -0.97 6.51
N THR A 17 -15.12 -0.63 6.39
CA THR A 17 -14.14 -1.44 5.66
C THR A 17 -13.94 -2.81 6.31
N PHE A 18 -14.02 -2.92 7.65
CA PHE A 18 -13.99 -4.20 8.35
C PHE A 18 -15.17 -5.10 7.97
N LEU A 19 -16.40 -4.59 8.05
CA LEU A 19 -17.58 -5.34 7.64
C LEU A 19 -17.52 -5.72 6.16
N LYS A 20 -17.17 -4.77 5.28
CA LYS A 20 -16.99 -5.05 3.84
C LYS A 20 -15.99 -6.18 3.61
N THR A 21 -14.86 -6.15 4.31
CA THR A 21 -13.82 -7.17 4.17
C THR A 21 -14.29 -8.52 4.69
N LEU A 22 -15.02 -8.53 5.81
CA LEU A 22 -15.54 -9.76 6.40
C LEU A 22 -16.57 -10.47 5.49
N PHE A 23 -17.46 -9.71 4.85
CA PHE A 23 -18.52 -10.29 4.01
C PHE A 23 -18.11 -10.51 2.55
N PHE A 24 -17.26 -9.65 1.98
CA PHE A 24 -17.00 -9.61 0.55
C PHE A 24 -15.52 -9.74 0.16
N GLY A 25 -14.61 -9.67 1.13
CA GLY A 25 -13.17 -9.65 0.87
C GLY A 25 -12.58 -11.04 0.71
N LYS A 26 -12.04 -11.35 -0.47
CA LYS A 26 -11.12 -12.47 -0.67
C LYS A 26 -9.70 -11.98 -0.49
N PHE A 27 -8.95 -12.57 0.44
CA PHE A 27 -7.54 -12.26 0.64
C PHE A 27 -6.72 -12.69 -0.59
N VAL A 28 -5.90 -11.79 -1.11
CA VAL A 28 -5.05 -12.02 -2.29
C VAL A 28 -3.59 -12.19 -1.90
N GLY A 29 -3.08 -11.30 -1.05
CA GLY A 29 -1.70 -11.35 -0.61
C GLY A 29 -1.32 -10.20 0.31
N LYS A 30 -0.03 -10.13 0.63
CA LYS A 30 0.56 -9.17 1.56
C LYS A 30 1.88 -8.67 0.98
N ASP A 31 2.17 -7.38 1.14
CA ASP A 31 3.46 -6.80 0.73
C ASP A 31 4.54 -6.90 1.82
N GLU A 32 5.74 -6.41 1.50
CA GLU A 32 6.89 -6.37 2.40
C GLU A 32 6.65 -5.50 3.66
N PHE A 33 5.81 -4.46 3.56
CA PHE A 33 5.44 -3.58 4.69
C PHE A 33 4.27 -4.12 5.52
N GLY A 34 3.69 -5.21 5.05
CA GLY A 34 2.60 -5.94 5.67
C GLY A 34 1.21 -5.42 5.44
N ASN A 35 1.03 -4.54 4.46
CA ASN A 35 -0.27 -4.17 3.91
C ASN A 35 -0.91 -5.42 3.28
N LYS A 36 -2.20 -5.61 3.54
CA LYS A 36 -2.97 -6.76 3.06
C LYS A 36 -3.90 -6.34 1.95
N TYR A 37 -3.92 -7.11 0.87
CA TYR A 37 -4.69 -6.81 -0.33
C TYR A 37 -5.85 -7.77 -0.48
N TYR A 38 -7.01 -7.22 -0.82
CA TYR A 38 -8.26 -7.94 -0.92
C TYR A 38 -8.93 -7.63 -2.27
N LYS A 39 -9.68 -8.61 -2.77
CA LYS A 39 -10.51 -8.50 -3.98
C LYS A 39 -11.89 -9.10 -3.73
N ASN A 40 -12.94 -8.55 -4.32
CA ASN A 40 -14.28 -9.17 -4.31
C ASN A 40 -14.60 -9.90 -5.62
N LYS A 41 -15.79 -10.52 -5.68
CA LYS A 41 -16.31 -11.17 -6.90
C LYS A 41 -16.54 -10.20 -8.07
N HIS A 42 -16.84 -8.94 -7.79
CA HIS A 42 -17.01 -7.87 -8.77
C HIS A 42 -15.68 -7.21 -9.20
N ASN A 43 -14.54 -7.81 -8.85
CA ASN A 43 -13.20 -7.31 -9.16
C ASN A 43 -12.82 -5.98 -8.48
N GLU A 44 -13.58 -5.48 -7.50
CA GLU A 44 -13.14 -4.37 -6.67
C GLU A 44 -11.92 -4.79 -5.83
N ARG A 45 -10.88 -3.96 -5.81
CA ARG A 45 -9.63 -4.19 -5.10
C ARG A 45 -9.47 -3.14 -4.00
N TRP A 46 -9.07 -3.55 -2.80
CA TRP A 46 -8.75 -2.62 -1.72
C TRP A 46 -7.60 -3.15 -0.85
N VAL A 47 -6.99 -2.22 -0.12
CA VAL A 47 -5.86 -2.49 0.77
C VAL A 47 -6.22 -2.17 2.21
N ILE A 48 -5.75 -3.01 3.14
CA ILE A 48 -5.75 -2.76 4.57
C ILE A 48 -4.30 -2.55 4.99
N TYR A 49 -3.97 -1.32 5.37
CA TYR A 49 -2.63 -0.95 5.81
C TYR A 49 -2.27 -1.60 7.15
N SER A 50 -1.00 -2.00 7.29
CA SER A 50 -0.49 -2.59 8.54
C SER A 50 -0.42 -1.57 9.68
N ASN A 51 0.03 -0.36 9.34
CA ASN A 51 0.32 0.75 10.25
C ASN A 51 -0.53 1.99 9.87
N ASN A 52 0.03 3.20 9.99
CA ASN A 52 -0.65 4.44 9.62
C ASN A 52 -1.15 4.40 8.17
N VAL A 53 -2.39 4.82 7.98
CA VAL A 53 -3.07 4.87 6.69
C VAL A 53 -2.43 5.94 5.82
N GLU A 54 -1.70 5.51 4.79
CA GLU A 54 -1.09 6.41 3.83
C GLU A 54 -1.04 5.73 2.45
N ALA A 55 -1.62 6.39 1.44
CA ALA A 55 -1.75 5.83 0.09
C ALA A 55 -0.41 5.45 -0.54
N THR A 56 0.63 6.21 -0.24
CA THR A 56 1.96 6.08 -0.86
C THR A 56 2.77 4.90 -0.30
N LYS A 57 2.27 4.20 0.71
CA LYS A 57 2.91 2.98 1.26
C LYS A 57 2.72 1.73 0.43
N ILE A 58 1.81 1.77 -0.55
CA ILE A 58 1.61 0.67 -1.49
C ILE A 58 2.88 0.55 -2.35
N THR A 59 3.52 -0.62 -2.33
CA THR A 59 4.67 -0.92 -3.20
C THR A 59 4.31 -0.82 -4.68
N SER A 60 5.31 -0.53 -5.53
CA SER A 60 5.12 -0.37 -6.98
C SER A 60 4.33 -1.51 -7.63
N ASP A 61 4.66 -2.76 -7.31
CA ASP A 61 4.05 -3.93 -7.94
C ASP A 61 2.57 -4.07 -7.54
N TRP A 62 2.28 -3.89 -6.24
CA TRP A 62 0.93 -3.88 -5.73
C TRP A 62 0.14 -2.66 -6.17
N PHE A 63 0.79 -1.53 -6.47
CA PHE A 63 0.14 -0.33 -7.01
C PHE A 63 -0.44 -0.60 -8.40
N MET A 64 0.33 -1.25 -9.27
CA MET A 64 -0.14 -1.64 -10.62
C MET A 64 -1.33 -2.59 -10.54
N TRP A 65 -1.26 -3.59 -9.66
CA TRP A 65 -2.37 -4.52 -9.44
C TRP A 65 -3.60 -3.83 -8.84
N MET A 66 -3.43 -2.95 -7.86
CA MET A 66 -4.55 -2.23 -7.24
C MET A 66 -5.30 -1.33 -8.24
N HIS A 67 -4.57 -0.71 -9.17
CA HIS A 67 -5.14 0.22 -10.16
C HIS A 67 -5.55 -0.47 -11.47
N HIS A 68 -5.67 -1.80 -11.49
CA HIS A 68 -6.07 -2.56 -12.68
C HIS A 68 -5.14 -2.36 -13.90
N THR A 69 -3.90 -1.94 -13.68
CA THR A 69 -2.90 -1.82 -14.76
C THR A 69 -2.40 -3.21 -15.17
N ILE A 70 -2.31 -4.12 -14.21
CA ILE A 70 -1.98 -5.53 -14.43
C ILE A 70 -3.00 -6.43 -13.72
N ASP A 71 -3.25 -7.61 -14.29
CA ASP A 71 -4.09 -8.63 -13.67
C ASP A 71 -3.29 -9.64 -12.84
N ASN A 72 -2.00 -9.76 -13.14
CA ASN A 72 -1.10 -10.65 -12.42
C ASN A 72 -0.93 -10.16 -10.98
N ILE A 73 -1.07 -11.08 -10.03
CA ILE A 73 -0.79 -10.82 -8.63
C ILE A 73 0.73 -10.70 -8.46
N PRO A 74 1.22 -9.65 -7.79
CA PRO A 74 2.66 -9.47 -7.57
C PRO A 74 3.28 -10.70 -6.90
N ASN A 75 4.36 -11.21 -7.47
CA ASN A 75 5.09 -12.35 -6.92
C ASN A 75 6.46 -11.91 -6.39
N ASN A 76 6.83 -12.37 -5.20
CA ASN A 76 8.14 -12.09 -4.61
C ASN A 76 9.32 -12.68 -5.42
N ASN A 77 9.06 -13.59 -6.35
CA ASN A 77 10.09 -14.22 -7.19
C ASN A 77 10.44 -13.42 -8.45
N GLU A 78 9.87 -12.23 -8.64
CA GLU A 78 10.23 -11.38 -9.78
C GLU A 78 11.67 -10.88 -9.68
N LYS A 79 12.39 -10.90 -10.82
CA LYS A 79 13.79 -10.49 -10.89
C LYS A 79 13.89 -8.98 -10.65
N LYS A 80 14.46 -8.60 -9.50
CA LYS A 80 14.82 -7.21 -9.21
C LYS A 80 16.18 -6.88 -9.80
N TYR A 81 16.34 -5.67 -10.34
CA TYR A 81 17.62 -5.20 -10.88
C TYR A 81 18.48 -4.55 -9.79
N ASN A 82 19.81 -4.58 -9.94
CA ASN A 82 20.73 -4.00 -8.95
C ASN A 82 20.54 -2.50 -8.73
N TRP A 83 20.06 -1.78 -9.74
CA TRP A 83 19.79 -0.34 -9.66
C TRP A 83 18.39 -0.01 -9.10
N GLN A 84 17.52 -1.01 -8.91
CA GLN A 84 16.16 -0.82 -8.45
C GLN A 84 16.14 -0.48 -6.96
N LYS A 85 15.59 0.69 -6.63
CA LYS A 85 15.47 1.14 -5.25
C LYS A 85 14.31 0.42 -4.55
N LYS A 86 14.45 0.19 -3.25
CA LYS A 86 13.34 -0.25 -2.40
C LYS A 86 12.28 0.85 -2.35
N HIS A 87 11.02 0.43 -2.27
CA HIS A 87 9.89 1.34 -2.14
C HIS A 87 10.03 2.18 -0.85
N LEU A 88 9.67 3.46 -0.95
CA LEU A 88 9.61 4.38 0.18
C LEU A 88 8.31 5.18 0.09
N GLU A 89 7.67 5.37 1.24
CA GLU A 89 6.52 6.26 1.36
C GLU A 89 6.88 7.73 1.05
N ASN A 90 5.88 8.54 0.77
CA ASN A 90 6.07 9.96 0.48
C ASN A 90 6.49 10.71 1.75
N LYS A 91 7.69 11.29 1.71
CA LYS A 91 8.26 12.06 2.82
C LYS A 91 7.97 13.56 2.76
N THR A 92 7.06 14.01 1.90
CA THR A 92 6.64 15.42 1.87
C THR A 92 6.15 15.86 3.26
N GLY A 93 6.65 16.98 3.76
CA GLY A 93 6.31 17.50 5.10
C GLY A 93 7.09 16.88 6.26
N PHE A 94 7.90 15.84 6.02
CA PHE A 94 8.81 15.28 7.02
C PHE A 94 10.20 15.94 6.97
N LYS A 95 11.00 15.73 8.02
CA LYS A 95 12.40 16.20 8.07
C LYS A 95 13.24 15.67 6.90
N ASP A 96 12.92 14.47 6.44
CA ASP A 96 13.61 13.76 5.36
C ASP A 96 13.04 14.06 3.96
N ALA A 97 12.22 15.11 3.83
CA ALA A 97 11.69 15.53 2.53
C ALA A 97 12.83 15.84 1.55
N TYR A 98 12.65 15.42 0.29
CA TYR A 98 13.61 15.69 -0.77
C TYR A 98 13.82 17.20 -0.96
N LYS A 99 15.08 17.64 -0.94
CA LYS A 99 15.48 19.03 -1.20
C LYS A 99 16.36 19.06 -2.45
N PRO A 100 15.96 19.79 -3.50
CA PRO A 100 16.75 19.87 -4.71
C PRO A 100 18.06 20.63 -4.45
N ILE A 101 19.16 20.09 -4.96
CA ILE A 101 20.47 20.75 -4.94
C ILE A 101 20.74 21.25 -6.36
N LYS A 102 21.13 22.52 -6.50
CA LYS A 102 21.59 23.04 -7.81
C LYS A 102 22.93 22.41 -8.14
N ILE A 103 22.96 21.56 -9.16
CA ILE A 103 24.20 21.00 -9.70
C ILE A 103 24.89 22.13 -10.51
N LYS A 104 25.97 22.70 -9.97
CA LYS A 104 26.81 23.63 -10.74
C LYS A 104 27.75 22.81 -11.62
N LYS A 105 27.75 23.08 -12.93
CA LYS A 105 28.83 22.61 -13.80
C LYS A 105 30.09 23.41 -13.46
N LYS A 106 31.22 22.71 -13.31
CA LYS A 106 32.54 23.31 -13.16
C LYS A 106 33.03 23.78 -14.52
#